data_AF-A0A919WYR0-F1
#
_entry.id   AF-A0A919WYR0-F1
#
_cell.length_a   1.000
_cell.length_b   1.000
_cell.length_c   1.000
_cell.angle_alpha   90.00
_cell.angle_beta   90.00
_cell.angle_gamma   90.00
#
_symmetry.space_group_name_H-M   'P 1'
#
loop_
_entity.id
_entity.type
_entity.pdbx_description
1 polymer ?
#
loop_
_entity_poly.entity_id
_entity_poly.type
_entity_poly.pdbx_seq_one_letter_code
_entity_poly.pdbx_strand_id
1 'polypeptide(L)'
;MCKGDENRTHHIHAYPYDNIHEIQRHISFRNYLRNHPDIAKEYGELKSHLALSFPNDITRYSKGKDSFIKKVEARSLKEDWRKEQ
;
A
#
# COMPACT_ATOMS: atom_id res chain seq x y z
N MET A 1 -10.85 -17.48 1.28
CA MET A 1 -9.76 -18.35 0.77
C MET A 1 -8.74 -17.46 0.07
N CYS A 2 -7.49 -17.42 0.56
CA CYS A 2 -6.40 -16.79 -0.18
C CYS A 2 -6.10 -17.70 -1.39
N LYS A 3 -6.12 -17.15 -2.61
CA LYS A 3 -5.70 -17.90 -3.80
C LYS A 3 -4.17 -18.00 -3.77
N GLY A 4 -3.63 -19.21 -3.63
CA GLY A 4 -2.19 -19.51 -3.66
C GLY A 4 -1.74 -20.49 -2.59
N ASP A 5 -0.55 -21.04 -2.79
CA ASP A 5 0.20 -21.83 -1.81
C ASP A 5 0.57 -20.99 -0.57
N GLU A 6 0.91 -21.63 0.54
CA GLU A 6 1.32 -20.98 1.80
C GLU A 6 2.54 -20.06 1.59
N ASN A 7 3.39 -20.37 0.61
CA ASN A 7 4.57 -19.58 0.26
C ASN A 7 4.35 -18.67 -0.97
N ARG A 8 3.44 -17.70 -0.84
CA ARG A 8 3.13 -16.76 -1.93
C ARG A 8 4.28 -15.78 -2.20
N THR A 9 4.94 -15.95 -3.35
CA THR A 9 6.03 -15.08 -3.82
C THR A 9 5.56 -13.92 -4.71
N HIS A 10 4.44 -14.07 -5.41
CA HIS A 10 3.94 -13.09 -6.38
C HIS A 10 2.51 -12.68 -6.06
N HIS A 11 2.20 -11.40 -6.28
CA HIS A 11 0.84 -10.86 -6.23
C HIS A 11 0.66 -9.91 -7.41
N ILE A 12 -0.26 -10.25 -8.31
CA ILE A 12 -0.50 -9.48 -9.54
C ILE A 12 -1.80 -8.70 -9.40
N HIS A 13 -1.71 -7.39 -9.58
CA HIS A 13 -2.86 -6.50 -9.75
C HIS A 13 -3.03 -6.21 -11.25
N ALA A 14 -4.15 -6.62 -11.85
CA ALA A 14 -4.48 -6.38 -13.25
C ALA A 14 -5.82 -5.64 -13.34
N TYR A 15 -5.84 -4.53 -14.07
CA TYR A 15 -7.01 -3.67 -14.23
C TYR A 15 -7.24 -3.35 -15.71
N PRO A 16 -8.50 -3.20 -16.15
CA PRO A 16 -8.84 -2.55 -17.41
C PRO A 16 -8.26 -1.13 -17.50
N TYR A 17 -7.93 -0.67 -18.71
CA TYR A 17 -7.27 0.63 -18.92
C TYR A 17 -8.13 1.83 -18.47
N ASP A 18 -9.45 1.66 -18.45
CA ASP A 18 -10.44 2.65 -18.05
C ASP A 18 -10.70 2.67 -16.53
N ASN A 19 -10.12 1.72 -15.78
CA ASN A 19 -10.12 1.77 -14.31
C ASN A 19 -9.02 2.70 -13.79
N ILE A 20 -9.13 3.97 -14.19
CA ILE A 20 -8.15 5.02 -13.89
C ILE A 20 -7.96 5.18 -12.39
N HIS A 21 -9.03 5.04 -11.60
CA HIS A 21 -8.97 5.20 -10.14
C HIS A 21 -8.04 4.19 -9.46
N GLU A 22 -8.21 2.88 -9.74
CA GLU A 22 -7.34 1.86 -9.13
C GLU A 22 -5.91 1.98 -9.64
N ILE A 23 -5.73 2.23 -10.94
CA ILE A 23 -4.40 2.40 -11.54
C ILE A 23 -3.66 3.59 -10.89
N GLN A 24 -4.31 4.75 -10.80
CA GLN A 24 -3.74 5.94 -10.18
C GLN A 24 -3.45 5.71 -8.70
N ARG A 25 -4.40 5.13 -7.93
CA ARG A 25 -4.19 4.83 -6.50
C ARG A 25 -2.88 4.08 -6.25
N HIS A 26 -2.59 3.04 -7.03
CA HIS A 26 -1.35 2.26 -6.90
C HIS A 26 -0.10 3.06 -7.32
N ILE A 27 -0.17 3.80 -8.43
CA ILE A 27 0.96 4.60 -8.94
C ILE A 27 1.29 5.76 -7.99
N SER A 28 0.28 6.52 -7.55
CA SER A 28 0.39 7.65 -6.63
C SER A 28 0.98 7.22 -5.30
N PHE A 29 0.46 6.15 -4.69
CA PHE A 29 0.98 5.64 -3.43
C PHE A 29 2.47 5.26 -3.53
N ARG A 30 2.85 4.54 -4.60
CA ARG A 30 4.25 4.17 -4.86
C ARG A 30 5.14 5.41 -5.00
N ASN A 31 4.74 6.37 -5.83
CA ASN A 31 5.53 7.56 -6.11
C ASN A 31 5.67 8.44 -4.85
N TYR A 32 4.60 8.57 -4.07
CA TYR A 32 4.60 9.32 -2.81
C TYR A 32 5.62 8.77 -1.82
N LEU A 33 5.64 7.46 -1.59
CA LEU A 33 6.62 6.83 -0.70
C LEU A 33 8.06 7.00 -1.20
N ARG A 34 8.30 7.04 -2.52
CA ARG A 34 9.65 7.29 -3.08
C ARG A 34 10.12 8.72 -2.84
N ASN A 35 9.20 9.68 -2.80
CA ASN A 35 9.51 11.09 -2.59
C ASN A 35 9.51 11.50 -1.11
N HIS A 36 8.94 10.68 -0.22
CA HIS A 36 8.82 10.93 1.23
C HIS A 36 9.52 9.81 2.02
N PRO A 37 10.86 9.86 2.15
CA PRO A 37 11.62 8.79 2.79
C PRO A 37 11.28 8.61 4.28
N ASP A 38 10.83 9.67 4.95
CA ASP A 38 10.32 9.66 6.32
C ASP A 38 9.05 8.81 6.44
N ILE A 39 8.07 9.02 5.55
CA ILE A 39 6.83 8.25 5.53
C ILE A 39 7.09 6.80 5.11
N ALA A 40 8.02 6.57 4.18
CA ALA A 40 8.43 5.22 3.81
C ALA A 40 9.07 4.46 4.98
N LYS A 41 9.88 5.15 5.80
CA LYS A 41 10.46 4.59 7.02
C LYS A 41 9.37 4.24 8.04
N GLU A 42 8.44 5.15 8.32
CA GLU A 42 7.30 4.90 9.22
C GLU A 42 6.49 3.68 8.76
N TYR A 43 6.23 3.57 7.45
CA TYR A 43 5.53 2.42 6.89
C TYR A 43 6.32 1.11 7.03
N GLY A 44 7.64 1.16 6.88
CA GLY A 44 8.54 0.04 7.11
C GLY A 44 8.48 -0.47 8.55
N GLU A 45 8.62 0.45 9.51
CA GLU A 45 8.55 0.14 10.94
C GLU A 45 7.20 -0.44 11.34
N LEU A 46 6.10 0.13 10.84
CA LEU A 46 4.74 -0.40 11.07
C LEU A 46 4.61 -1.84 10.55
N LYS A 47 5.08 -2.12 9.33
CA LYS A 47 5.04 -3.49 8.78
C LYS A 47 5.86 -4.47 9.61
N SER A 48 7.05 -4.08 10.04
CA SER A 48 7.91 -4.92 10.88
C SER A 48 7.26 -5.22 12.22
N HIS A 49 6.69 -4.21 12.88
CA HIS A 49 5.98 -4.38 14.14
C HIS A 49 4.78 -5.32 13.98
N LEU A 50 3.93 -5.11 12.97
CA LEU A 50 2.76 -5.96 12.73
C LEU A 50 3.14 -7.41 12.38
N ALA A 51 4.25 -7.62 11.65
CA ALA A 51 4.74 -8.96 11.34
C ALA A 51 5.19 -9.71 12.60
N LEU A 52 5.83 -9.01 13.55
CA LEU A 52 6.21 -9.56 14.85
C LEU A 52 4.99 -9.83 15.74
N SER A 53 3.99 -8.95 15.74
CA SER A 53 2.77 -9.12 16.54
C SER A 53 1.81 -10.19 16.00
N PHE A 54 1.80 -10.41 14.68
CA PHE A 54 0.84 -11.29 14.01
C PHE A 54 1.52 -12.24 13.00
N PRO A 55 2.47 -13.11 13.43
CA PRO A 55 3.28 -13.92 12.53
C PRO A 55 2.45 -14.91 11.68
N ASN A 56 1.35 -15.43 12.25
CA ASN A 56 0.47 -16.41 11.60
C ASN A 56 -0.92 -15.83 11.26
N ASP A 57 -1.15 -14.53 11.46
CA ASP A 57 -2.44 -13.88 11.21
C ASP A 57 -2.33 -12.76 10.17
N ILE A 58 -2.38 -13.18 8.90
CA ILE A 58 -2.34 -12.26 7.76
C ILE A 58 -3.51 -11.27 7.74
N THR A 59 -4.64 -11.62 8.37
CA THR A 59 -5.83 -10.76 8.42
C THR A 59 -5.59 -9.60 9.36
N ARG A 60 -5.08 -9.86 10.57
CA ARG A 60 -4.70 -8.81 11.53
C ARG A 60 -3.53 -7.97 11.02
N TYR A 61 -2.54 -8.61 10.40
CA TYR A 61 -1.46 -7.89 9.72
C TYR A 61 -1.98 -6.91 8.66
N SER A 62 -2.90 -7.38 7.80
CA SER A 62 -3.48 -6.54 6.73
C SER A 62 -4.34 -5.41 7.29
N LYS A 63 -5.16 -5.70 8.31
CA LYS A 63 -5.98 -4.68 8.99
C LYS A 63 -5.13 -3.64 9.71
N GLY A 64 -4.04 -4.05 10.36
CA GLY A 64 -3.17 -3.16 11.13
C GLY A 64 -2.51 -2.05 10.29
N LYS A 65 -2.29 -2.30 8.99
CA LYS A 65 -1.73 -1.31 8.06
C LYS A 65 -2.77 -0.54 7.24
N ASP A 66 -4.05 -0.92 7.29
CA ASP A 66 -5.10 -0.37 6.43
C ASP A 66 -5.32 1.14 6.65
N SER A 67 -5.40 1.58 7.91
CA SER A 67 -5.59 2.99 8.25
C SER A 67 -4.43 3.87 7.77
N PHE A 68 -3.21 3.36 7.92
CA PHE A 68 -1.99 4.03 7.45
C PHE A 68 -1.99 4.15 5.93
N ILE A 69 -2.26 3.06 5.21
CA ILE A 69 -2.30 3.04 3.75
C ILE A 69 -3.32 4.07 3.25
N LYS A 70 -4.56 4.05 3.74
CA LYS A 70 -5.61 5.00 3.34
C LYS A 70 -5.21 6.46 3.56
N LYS A 71 -4.55 6.75 4.68
CA LYS A 71 -4.07 8.11 5.00
C LYS A 71 -3.00 8.57 4.01
N VAL A 72 -2.06 7.69 3.66
CA VAL A 72 -1.00 7.99 2.71
C VAL A 72 -1.54 8.06 1.27
N GLU A 73 -2.47 7.19 0.89
CA GLU A 73 -3.16 7.24 -0.40
C GLU A 73 -3.85 8.58 -0.60
N ALA A 74 -4.62 9.06 0.38
CA ALA A 74 -5.30 10.36 0.31
C ALA A 74 -4.31 11.53 0.15
N ARG A 75 -3.15 11.47 0.84
CA ARG A 75 -2.08 12.47 0.68
C ARG A 75 -1.43 12.40 -0.70
N SER A 76 -1.15 11.19 -1.17
CA SER A 76 -0.51 10.95 -2.46
C SER A 76 -1.33 11.48 -3.62
N LEU A 77 -2.63 11.18 -3.64
CA LEU A 77 -3.54 11.68 -4.67
C LEU A 77 -3.56 13.21 -4.64
N LYS A 78 -3.71 13.83 -3.46
CA LYS A 78 -3.73 15.29 -3.31
C LYS A 78 -2.46 15.96 -3.83
N GLU A 79 -1.30 15.32 -3.67
CA GLU A 79 -0.04 15.85 -4.18
C GLU A 79 0.07 15.72 -5.71
N ASP A 80 -0.35 14.59 -6.27
CA ASP A 80 -0.35 14.41 -7.72
C ASP A 80 -1.25 15.46 -8.41
N TRP A 81 -2.45 15.73 -7.87
CA TRP A 81 -3.32 16.82 -8.35
C TRP A 81 -2.66 18.20 -8.32
N ARG A 82 -1.72 18.44 -7.39
CA ARG A 82 -1.00 19.73 -7.30
C ARG A 82 0.15 19.84 -8.29
N LYS A 83 0.71 18.71 -8.75
CA LYS A 83 1.81 18.68 -9.73
C LYS A 83 1.32 18.78 -11.17
N GLU A 84 0.04 18.50 -11.40
CA GLU A 84 -0.63 18.64 -12.70
C GLU A 84 -1.17 20.07 -12.94
N GLN A 85 -1.01 20.98 -11.98
CA GLN A 85 -1.33 22.42 -12.11
C GLN A 85 -0.07 23.25 -12.32
#